data_AF-A0A372G772-F1
#
_entry.id   AF-A0A372G772-F1
#
_cell.length_a   1.000
_cell.length_b   1.000
_cell.length_c   1.000
_cell.angle_alpha   90.00
_cell.angle_beta   90.00
_cell.angle_gamma   90.00
#
_symmetry.space_group_name_H-M   'P 1'
#
loop_
_entity.id
_entity.type
_entity.pdbx_description
1 polymer ?
#
loop_
_entity_poly.entity_id
_entity_poly.type
_entity_poly.pdbx_seq_one_letter_code
_entity_poly.pdbx_strand_id
1 'polypeptide(L)' 'MTPGWPYSIVAALKNGSTARTALLDAVRLEPGAAVPAVAAVQLRQVVERLPAAGHTTSKDSTS' A
#
# COMPACT_ATOMS: atom_id res chain seq x y z
N MET A 1 -23.01 -4.73 -15.79
CA MET A 1 -22.61 -4.49 -14.39
C MET A 1 -21.96 -5.76 -13.90
N THR A 2 -20.67 -5.77 -13.60
CA THR A 2 -19.99 -6.98 -13.11
C THR A 2 -20.25 -7.09 -11.61
N PRO A 3 -20.85 -8.18 -11.08
CA PRO A 3 -20.94 -8.40 -9.65
C PRO A 3 -19.58 -8.93 -9.17
N GLY A 4 -18.58 -8.06 -9.22
CA GLY A 4 -17.27 -8.32 -8.63
C GLY A 4 -17.27 -7.68 -7.25
N TRP A 5 -16.94 -8.46 -6.24
CA TRP A 5 -16.69 -7.91 -4.91
C TRP A 5 -15.53 -6.91 -5.01
N PRO A 6 -15.65 -5.71 -4.44
CA PRO A 6 -14.63 -4.70 -4.57
C PRO A 6 -13.34 -5.11 -3.85
N TYR A 7 -12.19 -4.63 -4.33
CA TYR A 7 -10.89 -4.83 -3.68
C TYR A 7 -10.26 -3.48 -3.35
N SER A 8 -9.60 -3.40 -2.20
CA SER A 8 -8.72 -2.30 -1.81
C SER A 8 -7.27 -2.72 -2.02
N ILE A 9 -6.54 -1.99 -2.85
CA ILE A 9 -5.17 -2.34 -3.25
C ILE A 9 -4.23 -1.21 -2.86
N VAL A 10 -3.13 -1.55 -2.17
CA VAL A 10 -2.03 -0.63 -1.85
C VAL A 10 -0.81 -1.06 -2.65
N ALA A 11 -0.25 -0.15 -3.43
CA ALA A 11 0.94 -0.36 -4.23
C ALA A 11 1.98 0.75 -4.00
N ALA A 12 3.25 0.36 -3.95
CA ALA A 12 4.36 1.32 -4.01
C ALA A 12 4.60 1.71 -5.46
N LEU A 13 4.68 3.01 -5.71
CA LEU A 13 5.13 3.55 -6.99
C LEU A 13 6.59 4.01 -6.84
N LYS A 14 7.50 3.39 -7.58
CA LYS A 14 8.88 3.88 -7.69
C LYS A 14 8.97 4.85 -8.86
N ASN A 15 9.33 6.09 -8.58
CA ASN A 15 9.63 7.08 -9.61
C ASN A 15 11.03 6.80 -10.22
N GLY A 16 11.13 6.87 -11.55
CA GLY A 16 12.34 6.56 -12.30
C GLY A 16 12.06 6.46 -13.80
N SER A 17 13.12 6.31 -14.61
CA SER A 17 13.03 6.22 -16.09
C SER A 17 12.13 5.07 -16.56
N THR A 18 11.97 4.02 -15.74
CA THR A 18 10.89 3.04 -15.87
C THR A 18 10.03 3.09 -14.61
N ALA A 19 8.80 3.60 -14.76
CA ALA A 19 7.81 3.53 -13.68
C ALA A 19 7.55 2.05 -13.35
N ARG A 20 7.76 1.67 -12.09
CA ARG A 20 7.39 0.34 -11.59
C ARG A 20 6.44 0.49 -10.43
N THR A 21 5.35 -0.26 -10.50
CA THR A 21 4.39 -0.45 -9.41
C THR A 21 4.68 -1.80 -8.75
N ALA A 22 4.84 -1.79 -7.43
CA ALA A 22 4.96 -3.00 -6.63
C ALA A 22 3.73 -3.14 -5.73
N LEU A 23 3.02 -4.26 -5.83
CA LEU A 23 1.87 -4.55 -4.98
C LEU A 23 2.35 -4.79 -3.54
N LEU A 24 1.87 -3.99 -2.60
CA LEU A 24 2.22 -4.13 -1.18
C LEU A 24 1.15 -4.90 -0.41
N ASP A 25 -0.12 -4.66 -0.73
CA ASP A 25 -1.24 -5.33 -0.06
C ASP A 25 -2.50 -5.29 -0.92
N ALA A 26 -3.36 -6.30 -0.79
CA ALA A 26 -4.65 -6.41 -1.48
C ALA A 26 -5.69 -7.03 -0.55
N VAL A 27 -6.75 -6.28 -0.25
CA VAL A 27 -7.82 -6.67 0.66
C VAL A 27 -9.13 -6.76 -0.11
N ARG A 28 -9.85 -7.88 0.06
CA ARG A 28 -11.21 -8.03 -0.45
C ARG A 28 -12.17 -7.25 0.46
N LEU A 29 -13.05 -6.46 -0.14
CA LEU A 29 -14.03 -5.65 0.56
C LEU A 29 -15.38 -6.38 0.61
N GLU A 30 -15.99 -6.36 1.78
CA GLU A 30 -17.38 -6.80 1.96
C GLU A 30 -18.35 -5.79 1.31
N PRO A 31 -19.50 -6.24 0.79
CA PRO A 31 -20.53 -5.35 0.27
C PRO A 31 -20.98 -4.33 1.33
N GLY A 32 -20.92 -3.04 1.00
CA GLY A 32 -21.28 -1.95 1.93
C GLY A 32 -20.15 -1.49 2.85
N ALA A 33 -18.95 -2.07 2.74
CA ALA A 33 -17.79 -1.59 3.50
C ALA A 33 -17.41 -0.15 3.10
N ALA A 34 -17.07 0.65 4.11
CA ALA A 34 -16.55 2.00 3.90
C ALA A 34 -15.11 1.92 3.33
N VAL A 35 -14.99 1.99 2.01
CA VAL A 35 -13.71 1.91 1.28
C VAL A 35 -12.63 2.83 1.85
N PRO A 36 -12.91 4.11 2.20
CA PRO A 36 -11.88 4.99 2.77
C PRO A 36 -11.36 4.52 4.13
N ALA A 37 -12.23 3.94 4.96
CA ALA A 37 -11.85 3.43 6.28
C ALA A 37 -10.97 2.18 6.14
N VAL A 38 -11.30 1.27 5.23
CA VAL A 38 -10.49 0.07 4.97
C VAL A 38 -9.13 0.45 4.40
N ALA A 39 -9.07 1.38 3.46
CA ALA A 39 -7.82 1.86 2.88
C ALA A 39 -6.92 2.54 3.93
N ALA A 40 -7.48 3.33 4.85
CA ALA A 40 -6.72 3.96 5.92
C ALA A 40 -6.07 2.94 6.88
N VAL A 41 -6.82 1.90 7.25
CA VAL A 41 -6.30 0.79 8.08
C VAL A 41 -5.22 0.02 7.32
N GLN A 42 -5.48 -0.33 6.07
CA GLN A 42 -4.55 -1.07 5.22
C GLN A 42 -3.25 -0.28 5.02
N LEU A 43 -3.33 1.03 4.76
CA LEU A 43 -2.18 1.90 4.63
C LEU A 43 -1.37 1.96 5.92
N ARG A 44 -2.03 2.10 7.08
CA ARG A 44 -1.36 2.11 8.38
C ARG A 44 -0.60 0.80 8.63
N GLN A 45 -1.22 -0.35 8.35
CA GLN A 45 -0.56 -1.64 8.50
C GLN A 45 0.63 -1.81 7.55
N VAL A 46 0.52 -1.30 6.32
CA VAL A 46 1.64 -1.30 5.36
C VAL A 46 2.78 -0.41 5.85
N VAL A 47 2.48 0.82 6.30
CA VAL A 47 3.48 1.77 6.83
C VAL A 47 4.15 1.26 8.09
N GLU A 48 3.43 0.59 8.99
CA GLU A 48 4.00 -0.02 10.20
C GLU A 48 4.92 -1.22 9.86
N ARG A 49 4.65 -1.96 8.78
CA ARG A 49 5.47 -3.12 8.34
C ARG A 49 6.71 -2.72 7.53
N LEU A 50 6.68 -1.59 6.82
CA LEU A 50 7.78 -1.12 5.96
C LEU A 50 9.13 -0.99 6.69
N PRO A 51 9.21 -0.39 7.90
CA PRO A 51 10.45 -0.35 8.68
C PRO A 51 10.95 -1.73 9.12
N ALA A 52 10.03 -2.63 9.50
CA ALA A 52 10.38 -4.01 9.89
C ALA A 52 10.93 -4.83 8.71
N ALA A 53 10.51 -4.49 7.48
CA ALA A 53 11.03 -5.09 6.24
C ALA A 53 12.34 -4.45 5.74
N GLY A 54 13.02 -3.64 6.56
CA GLY A 54 14.33 -3.04 6.23
C GLY A 54 14.30 -1.95 5.16
N HIS A 55 13.12 -1.41 4.81
CA HIS A 55 12.98 -0.39 3.75
C HIS A 55 13.21 1.05 4.21
N THR A 56 13.90 1.25 5.34
CA THR A 56 14.32 2.60 5.75
C THR A 56 15.51 3.04 4.90
N THR A 57 15.32 4.06 4.06
CA THR A 57 16.46 4.88 3.64
C THR A 57 17.01 5.52 4.92
N SER A 58 18.07 4.92 5.47
CA SER A 58 18.99 5.66 6.33
C SER A 58 19.45 6.83 5.50
N LYS A 59 19.04 8.03 5.88
CA LYS A 59 19.64 9.24 5.35
C LYS A 59 20.99 9.32 6.03
N ASP A 60 21.98 8.63 5.47
CA ASP A 60 23.38 8.90 5.77
C ASP A 60 23.61 10.37 5.38
N SER A 61 23.56 11.24 6.38
CA SER A 61 24.08 12.59 6.30
C SER A 61 25.35 12.58 7.13
N THR A 62 26.44 12.25 6.45
CA THR A 62 27.80 12.53 6.90
C THR A 62 27.91 14.03 7.23
N SER A 63 28.16 14.35 8.48
CA SER A 63 28.81 15.61 8.90
C SER A 63 29.57 15.35 10.19
#